data_AF-A0A5N4DMN8-F1
#
_entry.id   AF-A0A5N4DMN8-F1
#
_cell.length_a   1.000
_cell.length_b   1.000
_cell.length_c   1.000
_cell.angle_alpha   90.00
_cell.angle_beta   90.00
_cell.angle_gamma   90.00
#
_symmetry.space_group_name_H-M   'P 1'
#
loop_
_entity.id
_entity.type
_entity.pdbx_description
1 polymer ?
#
loop_
_entity_poly.entity_id
_entity_poly.type
_entity_poly.pdbx_seq_one_letter_code
_entity_poly.pdbx_strand_id
1 'polypeptide(L)'
;PPSVGLGDSEVSSSSGPVGTSRISQKCKCSSVCSTQSCSIFYLFSSGSSGIPVKLVTNLFNLDLPQDWQLYQYHVTYNPDIESRRLRIALLYNHRELSNKAKAFDGVILFLSQKLEDKVLVHFKYFFFQVTELSSETRRGETVKMTITLTRELPASSPVCIQVFNIIFKKILKRLSMYQIGRNFYKPSDPVEIPQHK
;
A
#
# COMPACT_ATOMS: atom_id res chain seq x y z
N PRO A 1 28.63 38.97 -49.61
CA PRO A 1 27.67 39.61 -48.67
C PRO A 1 26.95 38.53 -47.85
N PRO A 2 26.99 38.59 -46.51
CA PRO A 2 26.66 37.45 -45.66
C PRO A 2 25.15 37.31 -45.47
N SER A 3 24.67 36.09 -45.65
CA SER A 3 23.32 35.63 -45.34
C SER A 3 23.22 35.33 -43.84
N VAL A 4 22.30 36.04 -43.18
CA VAL A 4 21.93 35.91 -41.77
C VAL A 4 21.15 34.61 -41.58
N GLY A 5 21.66 33.71 -40.74
CA GLY A 5 20.97 32.50 -40.30
C GLY A 5 19.95 32.82 -39.22
N LEU A 6 18.68 32.51 -39.47
CA LEU A 6 17.63 32.39 -38.47
C LEU A 6 17.60 30.93 -38.00
N GLY A 7 17.75 30.74 -36.69
CA GLY A 7 17.77 29.43 -36.06
C GLY A 7 16.37 28.85 -35.92
N ASP A 8 16.24 27.60 -36.33
CA ASP A 8 15.12 26.72 -35.98
C ASP A 8 15.43 26.06 -34.64
N SER A 9 14.62 26.34 -33.63
CA SER A 9 14.65 25.64 -32.33
C SER A 9 13.68 24.45 -32.37
N GLU A 10 14.24 23.26 -32.61
CA GLU A 10 13.58 21.98 -32.36
C GLU A 10 13.34 21.78 -30.85
N VAL A 11 12.06 21.76 -30.44
CA VAL A 11 11.65 21.36 -29.10
C VAL A 11 11.63 19.83 -29.03
N SER A 12 12.70 19.25 -28.50
CA SER A 12 12.76 17.84 -28.15
C SER A 12 12.13 17.60 -26.78
N SER A 13 10.94 16.98 -26.76
CA SER A 13 10.27 16.56 -25.54
C SER A 13 10.92 15.30 -24.97
N SER A 14 11.89 15.46 -24.08
CA SER A 14 12.44 14.33 -23.31
C SER A 14 11.52 13.96 -22.16
N SER A 15 10.84 12.81 -22.27
CA SER A 15 10.07 12.19 -21.18
C SER A 15 10.99 11.68 -20.08
N GLY A 16 11.09 12.41 -18.97
CA GLY A 16 11.78 11.94 -17.75
C GLY A 16 10.90 10.99 -16.91
N PRO A 17 11.49 10.07 -16.13
CA PRO A 17 10.73 9.12 -15.32
C PRO A 17 10.17 9.81 -14.06
N VAL A 18 8.86 9.98 -13.99
CA VAL A 18 8.20 10.58 -12.82
C VAL A 18 7.85 9.51 -11.77
N GLY A 19 8.67 9.51 -10.71
CA GLY A 19 8.31 9.28 -9.30
C GLY A 19 7.51 8.03 -8.94
N THR A 20 8.20 6.95 -8.58
CA THR A 20 7.63 5.92 -7.69
C THR A 20 7.59 6.45 -6.25
N SER A 21 6.45 6.31 -5.56
CA SER A 21 6.32 6.59 -4.14
C SER A 21 7.37 5.78 -3.34
N ARG A 22 8.43 6.44 -2.88
CA ARG A 22 9.35 5.86 -1.90
C ARG A 22 8.76 6.11 -0.52
N ILE A 23 8.40 5.04 0.17
CA ILE A 23 8.21 5.09 1.62
C ILE A 23 9.61 5.33 2.19
N SER A 24 9.87 6.56 2.63
CA SER A 24 11.10 6.90 3.34
C SER A 24 10.97 6.41 4.77
N GLN A 25 11.45 5.20 5.04
CA GLN A 25 11.65 4.75 6.40
C GLN A 25 12.78 5.58 7.01
N LYS A 26 12.46 6.46 7.97
CA LYS A 26 13.47 7.11 8.80
C LYS A 26 14.12 6.03 9.68
N CYS A 27 15.32 5.59 9.32
CA CYS A 27 16.23 5.01 10.29
C CYS A 27 16.54 6.11 11.31
N LYS A 28 16.04 5.98 12.55
CA LYS A 28 16.49 6.82 13.66
C LYS A 28 17.96 6.49 13.93
N CYS A 29 18.87 7.36 13.48
CA CYS A 29 20.18 7.46 14.10
C CYS A 29 20.03 8.45 15.25
N SER A 30 19.73 7.93 16.44
CA SER A 30 19.89 8.68 17.68
C SER A 30 21.34 9.14 17.76
N SER A 31 21.52 10.42 18.07
CA SER A 31 22.77 11.13 18.28
C SER A 31 23.87 10.25 18.91
N VAL A 32 25.09 10.42 18.39
CA VAL A 32 26.35 9.73 18.71
C VAL A 32 26.57 8.47 17.86
N CYS A 33 27.25 8.70 16.74
CA CYS A 33 27.79 7.64 15.89
C CYS A 33 29.03 7.05 16.57
N SER A 34 28.83 6.06 17.44
CA SER A 34 29.88 5.14 17.85
C SER A 34 29.75 3.90 16.98
N THR A 35 30.69 3.75 16.05
CA THR A 35 30.87 2.55 15.23
C THR A 35 30.95 1.31 16.10
N GLN A 36 29.95 0.43 16.04
CA GLN A 36 30.18 -1.02 16.04
C GLN A 36 28.96 -1.82 15.59
N SER A 37 29.17 -2.52 14.48
CA SER A 37 28.50 -3.73 13.98
C SER A 37 27.06 -3.62 13.47
N CYS A 38 26.91 -3.30 12.17
CA CYS A 38 25.86 -3.89 11.36
C CYS A 38 26.37 -4.07 9.91
N SER A 39 26.75 -5.29 9.58
CA SER A 39 27.26 -5.70 8.27
C SER A 39 26.11 -5.94 7.29
N ILE A 40 25.71 -4.88 6.58
CA ILE A 40 25.34 -4.84 5.15
C ILE A 40 25.50 -3.37 4.75
N PHE A 41 26.63 -3.06 4.10
CA PHE A 41 27.05 -1.71 3.77
C PHE A 41 26.42 -1.29 2.43
N TYR A 42 25.16 -0.83 2.43
CA TYR A 42 24.75 0.10 1.37
C TYR A 42 25.38 1.45 1.70
N LEU A 43 26.53 1.70 1.09
CA LEU A 43 27.27 2.94 1.19
C LEU A 43 26.40 4.05 0.57
N PHE A 44 25.60 4.73 1.38
CA PHE A 44 24.83 5.89 0.95
C PHE A 44 25.83 7.02 0.67
N SER A 45 26.33 7.07 -0.57
CA SER A 45 27.20 8.14 -1.01
C SER A 45 26.33 9.36 -1.28
N SER A 46 26.16 10.22 -0.28
CA SER A 46 25.62 11.56 -0.48
C SER A 46 26.75 12.47 -0.99
N GLY A 47 26.48 13.25 -2.03
CA GLY A 47 27.43 14.27 -2.49
C GLY A 47 27.74 15.28 -1.38
N SER A 48 29.00 15.68 -1.25
CA SER A 48 29.49 16.59 -0.21
C SER A 48 29.80 18.01 -0.72
N SER A 49 29.65 18.24 -2.02
CA SER A 49 29.97 19.53 -2.64
C SER A 49 28.84 20.54 -2.47
N GLY A 50 29.21 21.83 -2.42
CA GLY A 50 28.29 22.95 -2.39
C GLY A 50 27.95 23.46 -0.99
N ILE A 51 27.01 24.41 -0.94
CA ILE A 51 26.55 25.05 0.29
C ILE A 51 25.21 24.41 0.67
N PRO A 52 25.01 23.96 1.92
CA PRO A 52 23.75 23.36 2.34
C PRO A 52 22.61 24.37 2.26
N VAL A 53 21.52 23.98 1.60
CA VAL A 53 20.30 24.79 1.47
C VAL A 53 19.15 24.05 2.15
N LYS A 54 18.31 24.79 2.87
CA LYS A 54 17.07 24.24 3.44
C LYS A 54 16.03 24.08 2.34
N LEU A 55 15.62 22.84 2.09
CA LEU A 55 14.60 22.51 1.10
C LEU A 55 13.30 22.10 1.79
N VAL A 56 12.18 22.45 1.17
CA VAL A 56 10.86 21.93 1.50
C VAL A 56 10.38 21.11 0.30
N THR A 57 9.72 19.99 0.58
CA THR A 57 9.25 19.08 -0.47
C THR A 57 7.77 18.78 -0.29
N ASN A 58 7.09 18.41 -1.37
CA ASN A 58 5.71 17.89 -1.34
C ASN A 58 5.72 16.38 -1.02
N LEU A 59 6.45 15.98 0.02
CA LEU A 59 6.45 14.62 0.54
C LEU A 59 5.94 14.65 1.97
N PHE A 60 4.89 13.86 2.21
CA PHE A 60 4.32 13.68 3.54
C PHE A 60 4.84 12.35 4.11
N ASN A 61 5.33 12.39 5.35
CA ASN A 61 5.71 11.17 6.05
C ASN A 61 4.46 10.43 6.50
N LEU A 62 4.47 9.12 6.34
CA LEU A 62 3.48 8.25 6.96
C LEU A 62 4.02 7.81 8.30
N ASP A 63 3.50 8.41 9.37
CA ASP A 63 3.89 8.08 10.73
C ASP A 63 3.25 6.75 11.14
N LEU A 64 4.04 5.69 11.06
CA LEU A 64 3.68 4.36 11.53
C LEU A 64 4.30 4.13 12.92
N PRO A 65 3.61 3.37 13.80
CA PRO A 65 4.22 2.86 15.02
C PRO A 65 5.54 2.12 14.74
N GLN A 66 6.48 2.17 15.69
CA GLN A 66 7.82 1.58 15.51
C GLN A 66 7.77 0.06 15.33
N ASP A 67 6.81 -0.57 15.97
CA ASP A 67 6.48 -1.99 15.94
C ASP A 67 5.40 -2.33 14.90
N TRP A 68 5.08 -1.40 13.99
CA TRP A 68 4.06 -1.65 12.98
C TRP A 68 4.45 -2.78 12.04
N GLN A 69 3.51 -3.71 11.87
CA GLN A 69 3.64 -4.86 10.98
C GLN A 69 2.39 -5.00 10.13
N LEU A 70 2.58 -5.56 8.94
CA LEU A 70 1.51 -5.97 8.06
C LEU A 70 1.29 -7.47 8.21
N TYR A 71 0.06 -7.85 8.54
CA TYR A 71 -0.30 -9.25 8.76
C TYR A 71 -0.93 -9.82 7.50
N GLN A 72 -0.33 -10.89 6.97
CA GLN A 72 -0.81 -11.61 5.80
C GLN A 72 -1.53 -12.89 6.24
N TYR A 73 -2.77 -13.03 5.81
CA TYR A 73 -3.63 -14.16 6.08
C TYR A 73 -4.04 -14.87 4.79
N HIS A 74 -4.20 -16.18 4.87
CA HIS A 74 -4.83 -17.01 3.87
C HIS A 74 -6.28 -17.27 4.25
N VAL A 75 -7.21 -17.07 3.31
CA VAL A 75 -8.64 -17.22 3.52
C VAL A 75 -9.16 -18.40 2.70
N THR A 76 -9.81 -19.34 3.37
CA THR A 76 -10.48 -20.49 2.77
C THR A 76 -11.96 -20.49 3.10
N TYR A 77 -12.77 -21.08 2.23
CA TYR A 77 -14.22 -21.16 2.37
C TYR A 77 -14.68 -22.61 2.31
N ASN A 78 -15.70 -22.94 3.09
CA ASN A 78 -16.40 -24.22 3.06
C ASN A 78 -17.92 -23.96 3.11
N PRO A 79 -18.70 -24.27 2.07
CA PRO A 79 -18.27 -24.87 0.80
C PRO A 79 -17.32 -23.97 0.01
N ASP A 80 -16.57 -24.56 -0.93
CA ASP A 80 -15.70 -23.76 -1.80
C ASP A 80 -16.53 -22.87 -2.72
N ILE A 81 -16.04 -21.65 -2.94
CA ILE A 81 -16.73 -20.60 -3.69
C ILE A 81 -15.83 -20.17 -4.83
N GLU A 82 -16.20 -20.38 -6.09
CA GLU A 82 -15.35 -19.96 -7.21
C GLU A 82 -15.38 -18.44 -7.45
N SER A 83 -16.50 -17.79 -7.13
CA SER A 83 -16.70 -16.37 -7.39
C SER A 83 -15.87 -15.50 -6.43
N ARG A 84 -14.78 -14.93 -6.96
CA ARG A 84 -13.94 -13.93 -6.25
C ARG A 84 -14.76 -12.77 -5.67
N ARG A 85 -15.75 -12.27 -6.43
CA ARG A 85 -16.62 -11.18 -5.98
C ARG A 85 -17.44 -11.59 -4.76
N LEU A 86 -17.95 -12.82 -4.74
CA LEU A 86 -18.71 -13.35 -3.62
C LEU A 86 -17.82 -13.55 -2.38
N ARG A 87 -16.61 -14.12 -2.55
CA ARG A 87 -15.62 -14.25 -1.47
C ARG A 87 -15.35 -12.89 -0.82
N ILE A 88 -15.08 -11.87 -1.63
CA ILE A 88 -14.85 -10.50 -1.16
C ILE A 88 -16.10 -9.97 -0.44
N ALA A 89 -17.30 -10.15 -0.99
CA ALA A 89 -18.52 -9.67 -0.35
C ALA A 89 -18.74 -10.32 1.02
N LEU A 90 -18.61 -11.64 1.12
CA LEU A 90 -18.76 -12.39 2.38
C LEU A 90 -17.76 -11.90 3.43
N LEU A 91 -16.49 -11.75 3.06
CA LEU A 91 -15.47 -11.27 3.99
C LEU A 91 -15.77 -9.86 4.51
N TYR A 92 -16.27 -8.97 3.65
CA TYR A 92 -16.55 -7.59 4.03
C TYR A 92 -17.84 -7.43 4.85
N ASN A 93 -18.72 -8.43 4.89
CA ASN A 93 -19.92 -8.42 5.74
C ASN A 93 -19.60 -8.63 7.23
N HIS A 94 -18.41 -9.15 7.56
CA HIS A 94 -18.01 -9.39 8.95
C HIS A 94 -17.60 -8.10 9.67
N ARG A 95 -18.18 -7.88 10.86
CA ARG A 95 -17.95 -6.67 11.67
C ARG A 95 -16.54 -6.62 12.24
N GLU A 96 -15.96 -7.77 12.58
CA GLU A 96 -14.61 -7.93 13.12
C GLU A 96 -13.54 -7.37 12.17
N LEU A 97 -13.81 -7.45 10.86
CA LEU A 97 -12.92 -6.96 9.81
C LEU A 97 -13.29 -5.55 9.35
N SER A 98 -14.51 -5.09 9.62
CA SER A 98 -15.05 -3.83 9.09
C SER A 98 -14.24 -2.61 9.52
N ASN A 99 -13.86 -2.54 10.79
CA ASN A 99 -13.13 -1.40 11.37
C ASN A 99 -11.61 -1.44 11.11
N LYS A 100 -11.10 -2.50 10.49
CA LYS A 100 -9.67 -2.69 10.23
C LYS A 100 -9.31 -2.27 8.80
N ALA A 101 -8.18 -1.58 8.65
CA ALA A 101 -7.65 -1.27 7.32
C ALA A 101 -7.20 -2.58 6.66
N LYS A 102 -7.78 -2.86 5.49
CA LYS A 102 -7.65 -4.16 4.84
C LYS A 102 -7.53 -4.08 3.32
N ALA A 103 -6.71 -4.97 2.78
CA ALA A 103 -6.65 -5.28 1.35
C ALA A 103 -6.92 -6.78 1.18
N PHE A 104 -7.87 -7.13 0.33
CA PHE A 104 -8.26 -8.52 0.12
C PHE A 104 -8.42 -8.80 -1.35
N ASP A 105 -7.84 -9.90 -1.81
CA ASP A 105 -7.86 -10.30 -3.21
C ASP A 105 -8.86 -11.42 -3.52
N GLY A 106 -9.46 -12.04 -2.50
CA GLY A 106 -10.32 -13.22 -2.65
C GLY A 106 -9.68 -14.51 -2.12
N VAL A 107 -8.38 -14.49 -1.86
CA VAL A 107 -7.62 -15.59 -1.22
C VAL A 107 -6.71 -15.04 -0.13
N ILE A 108 -5.89 -14.04 -0.48
CA ILE A 108 -4.96 -13.42 0.46
C ILE A 108 -5.58 -12.15 1.04
N LEU A 109 -5.58 -12.06 2.36
CA LEU A 109 -6.03 -10.91 3.15
C LEU A 109 -4.82 -10.27 3.84
N PHE A 110 -4.67 -8.96 3.66
CA PHE A 110 -3.74 -8.13 4.40
C PHE A 110 -4.48 -7.26 5.40
N LEU A 111 -4.01 -7.26 6.64
CA LEU A 111 -4.53 -6.44 7.74
C LEU A 111 -3.41 -5.61 8.37
N SER A 112 -3.73 -4.37 8.72
CA SER A 112 -2.81 -3.50 9.48
C SER A 112 -2.77 -3.80 10.98
N GLN A 113 -3.69 -4.63 11.46
CA GLN A 113 -3.81 -5.01 12.86
C GLN A 113 -4.00 -6.52 12.90
N LYS A 114 -3.30 -7.18 13.84
CA LYS A 114 -3.46 -8.61 14.05
C LYS A 114 -4.90 -8.91 14.46
N LEU A 115 -5.43 -10.04 14.00
CA LEU A 115 -6.67 -10.58 14.55
C LEU A 115 -6.40 -11.10 15.97
N GLU A 116 -7.36 -10.95 16.88
CA GLU A 116 -7.26 -11.58 18.20
C GLU A 116 -7.42 -13.09 18.04
N ASP A 117 -6.62 -13.85 18.79
CA ASP A 117 -6.62 -15.30 18.77
C ASP A 117 -7.98 -15.84 19.22
N LYS A 118 -8.74 -16.43 18.29
CA LYS A 118 -9.93 -17.22 18.64
C LYS A 118 -9.59 -18.70 18.83
N VAL A 119 -8.68 -19.24 18.02
CA VAL A 119 -8.30 -20.66 18.07
C VAL A 119 -6.83 -20.84 17.65
N LEU A 120 -6.04 -21.47 18.51
CA LEU A 120 -4.73 -22.03 18.14
C LEU A 120 -4.95 -23.49 17.73
N VAL A 121 -4.85 -23.77 16.43
CA VAL A 121 -4.95 -25.16 15.95
C VAL A 121 -3.56 -25.78 16.01
N HIS A 122 -3.42 -26.85 16.80
CA HIS A 122 -2.18 -27.61 16.90
C HIS A 122 -2.17 -28.65 15.78
N PHE A 123 -1.37 -28.41 14.74
CA PHE A 123 -1.19 -29.39 13.66
C PHE A 123 0.17 -30.04 13.79
N LYS A 124 0.22 -31.21 14.45
CA LYS A 124 1.34 -32.16 14.62
C LYS A 124 2.64 -31.61 15.26
N TYR A 125 3.12 -30.44 14.83
CA TYR A 125 4.30 -29.70 15.34
C TYR A 125 4.24 -28.17 15.09
N PHE A 126 3.16 -27.61 14.53
CA PHE A 126 3.07 -26.17 14.21
C PHE A 126 1.78 -25.56 14.79
N PHE A 127 1.91 -24.37 15.37
CA PHE A 127 0.79 -23.56 15.84
C PHE A 127 0.44 -22.52 14.78
N PHE A 128 -0.75 -22.65 14.20
CA PHE A 128 -1.31 -21.63 13.33
C PHE A 128 -2.37 -20.83 14.08
N GLN A 129 -2.28 -19.51 14.00
CA GLN A 129 -3.38 -18.64 14.40
C GLN A 129 -4.50 -18.77 13.37
N VAL A 130 -5.66 -19.23 13.82
CA VAL A 130 -6.84 -19.43 12.97
C VAL A 130 -8.02 -18.67 13.55
N THR A 131 -8.71 -17.94 12.68
CA THR A 131 -9.99 -17.31 13.00
C THR A 131 -11.06 -17.90 12.09
N GLU A 132 -12.05 -18.56 12.69
CA GLU A 132 -13.22 -19.06 11.98
C GLU A 132 -14.35 -18.06 12.07
N LEU A 133 -14.99 -17.78 10.93
CA LEU A 133 -16.15 -16.93 10.81
C LEU A 133 -17.23 -17.65 9.99
N SER A 134 -18.49 -17.55 10.40
CA SER A 134 -19.62 -18.10 9.66
C SER A 134 -20.48 -16.97 9.09
N SER A 135 -20.86 -17.10 7.83
CA SER A 135 -21.76 -16.20 7.12
C SER A 135 -22.91 -16.99 6.53
N GLU A 136 -24.10 -16.41 6.52
CA GLU A 136 -25.24 -16.96 5.79
C GLU A 136 -25.39 -16.25 4.45
N THR A 137 -25.54 -17.04 3.39
CA THR A 137 -25.85 -16.51 2.06
C THR A 137 -27.33 -16.12 2.01
N ARG A 138 -27.71 -15.25 1.06
CA ARG A 138 -29.12 -14.88 0.81
C ARG A 138 -30.05 -16.08 0.56
N ARG A 139 -29.48 -17.25 0.24
CA ARG A 139 -30.19 -18.52 0.01
C ARG A 139 -30.36 -19.37 1.27
N GLY A 140 -29.89 -18.90 2.43
CA GLY A 140 -29.93 -19.64 3.70
C GLY A 140 -28.78 -20.65 3.89
N GLU A 141 -27.83 -20.72 2.95
CA GLU A 141 -26.67 -21.60 3.05
C GLU A 141 -25.61 -20.99 3.99
N THR A 142 -25.21 -21.75 5.00
CA THR A 142 -24.11 -21.36 5.90
C THR A 142 -22.76 -21.65 5.25
N VAL A 143 -21.97 -20.61 5.05
CA VAL A 143 -20.59 -20.68 4.58
C VAL A 143 -19.67 -20.44 5.76
N LYS A 144 -18.75 -21.37 6.00
CA LYS A 144 -17.66 -21.21 6.96
C LYS A 144 -16.44 -20.65 6.23
N MET A 145 -15.83 -19.62 6.81
CA MET A 145 -14.61 -19.00 6.32
C MET A 145 -13.52 -19.14 7.38
N THR A 146 -12.39 -19.68 6.97
CA THR A 146 -11.23 -19.91 7.86
C THR A 146 -10.10 -18.99 7.42
N ILE A 147 -9.71 -18.09 8.33
CA ILE A 147 -8.65 -17.10 8.13
C ILE A 147 -7.42 -17.56 8.92
N THR A 148 -6.34 -17.88 8.21
CA THR A 148 -5.11 -18.44 8.81
C THR A 148 -3.96 -17.46 8.64
N LEU A 149 -3.30 -17.09 9.75
CA LEU A 149 -2.12 -16.22 9.68
C LEU A 149 -0.98 -16.97 8.97
N THR A 150 -0.43 -16.35 7.92
CA THR A 150 0.66 -16.94 7.13
C THR A 150 1.99 -16.23 7.41
N ARG A 151 2.00 -14.89 7.42
CA ARG A 151 3.24 -14.10 7.58
C ARG A 151 2.98 -12.80 8.32
N GLU A 152 3.99 -12.38 9.07
CA GLU A 152 4.11 -11.03 9.63
C GLU A 152 5.20 -10.30 8.83
N LEU A 153 4.85 -9.17 8.22
CA LEU A 153 5.73 -8.44 7.32
C LEU A 153 6.11 -7.10 7.97
N PRO A 154 7.42 -6.77 8.07
CA PRO A 154 7.83 -5.47 8.55
C PRO A 154 7.47 -4.36 7.55
N ALA A 155 7.39 -3.11 8.03
CA ALA A 155 7.11 -1.94 7.19
C ALA A 155 8.10 -1.77 6.01
N SER A 156 9.30 -2.34 6.10
CA SER A 156 10.32 -2.31 5.04
C SER A 156 10.00 -3.21 3.84
N SER A 157 9.06 -4.15 3.97
CA SER A 157 8.70 -5.08 2.90
C SER A 157 8.07 -4.34 1.71
N PRO A 158 8.45 -4.65 0.46
CA PRO A 158 7.87 -4.03 -0.73
C PRO A 158 6.37 -4.33 -0.87
N VAL A 159 5.87 -5.42 -0.28
CA VAL A 159 4.45 -5.76 -0.23
C VAL A 159 3.65 -4.70 0.52
N CYS A 160 4.25 -4.08 1.55
CA CYS A 160 3.61 -3.01 2.31
C CYS A 160 3.27 -1.81 1.42
N ILE A 161 4.17 -1.44 0.50
CA ILE A 161 3.94 -0.36 -0.47
C ILE A 161 2.71 -0.67 -1.33
N GLN A 162 2.58 -1.92 -1.80
CA GLN A 162 1.44 -2.33 -2.61
C GLN A 162 0.13 -2.23 -1.83
N VAL A 163 0.13 -2.68 -0.57
CA VAL A 163 -1.06 -2.58 0.31
C VAL A 163 -1.42 -1.13 0.59
N PHE A 164 -0.45 -0.25 0.87
CA PHE A 164 -0.71 1.18 1.04
C PHE A 164 -1.33 1.79 -0.22
N ASN A 165 -0.83 1.46 -1.41
CA ASN A 165 -1.42 1.94 -2.66
C ASN A 165 -2.89 1.51 -2.81
N ILE A 166 -3.25 0.28 -2.40
CA ILE A 166 -4.64 -0.19 -2.40
C ILE A 166 -5.48 0.60 -1.38
N ILE A 167 -4.95 0.85 -0.18
CA ILE A 167 -5.64 1.60 0.86
C ILE A 167 -5.86 3.06 0.42
N PHE A 168 -4.83 3.74 -0.08
CA PHE A 168 -4.94 5.12 -0.56
C PHE A 168 -5.92 5.25 -1.73
N LYS A 169 -5.90 4.30 -2.68
CA LYS A 169 -6.92 4.25 -3.74
C LYS A 169 -8.34 4.21 -3.18
N LYS A 170 -8.59 3.42 -2.15
CA LYS A 170 -9.91 3.35 -1.50
C LYS A 170 -10.26 4.65 -0.78
N ILE A 171 -9.31 5.28 -0.10
CA ILE A 171 -9.52 6.56 0.59
C ILE A 171 -9.85 7.65 -0.43
N LEU A 172 -9.05 7.81 -1.48
CA LEU A 172 -9.27 8.81 -2.53
C LEU A 172 -10.60 8.60 -3.26
N LYS A 173 -11.00 7.34 -3.48
CA LYS A 173 -12.32 7.01 -4.02
C LYS A 173 -13.46 7.44 -3.08
N ARG A 174 -13.29 7.31 -1.75
CA ARG A 174 -14.27 7.79 -0.75
C ARG A 174 -14.34 9.32 -0.70
N LEU A 175 -13.25 10.02 -1.05
CA LEU A 175 -13.21 11.46 -1.24
C LEU A 175 -13.78 11.92 -2.60
N SER A 176 -14.48 11.04 -3.32
CA SER A 176 -15.08 11.29 -4.64
C SER A 176 -14.07 11.71 -5.71
N MET A 177 -12.81 11.27 -5.58
CA MET A 177 -11.79 11.47 -6.61
C MET A 177 -11.70 10.24 -7.53
N TYR A 178 -11.52 10.50 -8.81
CA TYR A 178 -11.45 9.49 -9.87
C TYR A 178 -10.03 9.35 -10.37
N GLN A 179 -9.57 8.11 -10.48
CA GLN A 179 -8.24 7.81 -10.95
C GLN A 179 -8.18 7.88 -12.49
N ILE A 180 -7.27 8.68 -13.02
CA ILE A 180 -6.91 8.71 -14.45
C ILE A 180 -5.38 8.51 -14.51
N GLY A 181 -4.95 7.38 -15.08
CA GLY A 181 -3.54 6.99 -15.05
C GLY A 181 -3.01 6.86 -13.61
N ARG A 182 -2.02 7.69 -13.23
CA ARG A 182 -1.44 7.74 -11.88
C ARG A 182 -1.99 8.86 -10.99
N ASN A 183 -2.85 9.72 -11.53
CA ASN A 183 -3.37 10.89 -10.83
C ASN A 183 -4.84 10.69 -10.45
N PHE A 184 -5.31 11.52 -9.52
CA PHE A 184 -6.70 11.52 -9.05
C PHE A 184 -7.29 12.91 -9.25
N TYR A 185 -8.49 12.98 -9.84
CA TYR A 185 -9.17 14.23 -10.19
C TYR A 185 -10.58 14.24 -9.61
N LYS A 186 -11.12 15.43 -9.33
CA LYS A 186 -12.52 15.60 -8.93
C LYS A 186 -13.35 16.00 -10.15
N PRO A 187 -14.28 15.15 -10.63
CA PRO A 187 -15.14 15.51 -11.76
C PRO A 187 -16.22 16.52 -11.37
N SER A 188 -16.51 16.68 -10.06
CA SER A 188 -17.50 17.64 -9.56
C SER A 188 -17.06 19.09 -9.69
N ASP A 189 -15.74 19.35 -9.76
CA ASP A 189 -15.17 20.70 -9.78
C ASP A 189 -14.34 20.92 -11.07
N PRO A 190 -14.95 20.89 -12.27
CA PRO A 190 -14.22 21.14 -13.50
C PRO A 190 -13.83 22.62 -13.62
N VAL A 191 -12.62 22.87 -14.13
CA VAL A 191 -12.21 24.21 -14.55
C VAL A 191 -12.52 24.36 -16.03
N GLU A 192 -13.50 25.18 -16.36
CA GLU A 192 -13.84 25.50 -17.75
C GLU A 192 -12.76 26.43 -18.34
N ILE A 193 -12.22 26.06 -19.50
CA ILE A 193 -11.28 26.89 -20.26
C ILE A 193 -12.02 27.33 -21.53
N PRO A 194 -12.60 28.54 -21.56
CA PRO A 194 -13.51 28.97 -22.64
C PRO A 194 -12.86 29.02 -24.03
N GLN A 195 -11.53 29.04 -24.10
CA GLN A 195 -10.74 29.25 -25.29
C GLN A 195 -10.45 27.97 -26.10
N HIS A 196 -10.87 26.79 -25.61
CA HIS A 196 -10.60 25.50 -26.27
C HIS A 196 -11.91 24.69 -26.38
N LYS A 197 -12.28 24.32 -27.62
CA LYS A 197 -13.42 23.45 -27.95
C LYS A 197 -12.95 22.18 -28.64
#